data_AF-A0A2L0B170-F1
#
_entry.id   AF-A0A2L0B170-F1
#
_cell.length_a   1.000
_cell.length_b   1.000
_cell.length_c   1.000
_cell.angle_alpha   90.00
_cell.angle_beta   90.00
_cell.angle_gamma   90.00
#
_symmetry.space_group_name_H-M   'P 1'
#
loop_
_entity.id
_entity.type
_entity.pdbx_description
1 polymer ?
#
loop_
_entity_poly.entity_id
_entity_poly.type
_entity_poly.pdbx_seq_one_letter_code
_entity_poly.pdbx_strand_id
1 'polypeptide(L)'
;VETIPEPLRDRMEMIDMSGYVAEEKLAIAKQYLLPQAMKDSGLKTDNIKIEDESLKILIRNYCRESGVRNLQKHIEKVVRKVAYKVVKTETTYVNVNKDNLQEFVGKPMFTHDRMYQTTPPGVVMGLAWTAMGGSTLYIETTIRRPTVAKDVEGSLEATGH
;
A
#
# COMPACT_ATOMS: atom_id res chain seq x y z
N VAL A 1 3.78 -20.27 -1.96
CA VAL A 1 3.42 -21.68 -1.64
C VAL A 1 3.72 -22.60 -2.81
N GLU A 2 3.39 -22.20 -4.04
CA GLU A 2 3.65 -23.01 -5.26
C GLU A 2 5.13 -23.33 -5.52
N THR A 3 6.06 -22.54 -4.98
CA THR A 3 7.51 -22.75 -5.14
C THR A 3 8.14 -23.67 -4.09
N ILE A 4 7.37 -24.15 -3.10
CA ILE A 4 7.89 -25.03 -2.05
C ILE A 4 7.91 -26.49 -2.57
N PRO A 5 9.06 -27.20 -2.52
CA PRO A 5 9.13 -28.59 -2.94
C PRO A 5 8.13 -29.48 -2.20
N GLU A 6 7.46 -30.37 -2.94
CA GLU A 6 6.44 -31.29 -2.41
C GLU A 6 6.92 -32.12 -1.22
N PRO A 7 8.15 -32.67 -1.17
CA PRO A 7 8.62 -33.43 -0.02
C PRO A 7 8.74 -32.63 1.28
N LEU A 8 8.94 -31.31 1.19
CA LEU A 8 8.96 -30.43 2.36
C LEU A 8 7.54 -30.02 2.75
N ARG A 9 6.70 -29.74 1.75
CA ARG A 9 5.31 -29.34 1.97
C ARG A 9 4.51 -30.42 2.70
N ASP A 10 4.71 -31.69 2.37
CA ASP A 10 4.06 -32.83 3.03
C ASP A 10 4.46 -32.97 4.52
N ARG A 11 5.60 -32.39 4.92
CA ARG A 11 6.12 -32.41 6.29
C ARG A 11 5.86 -31.13 7.07
N MET A 12 5.15 -30.16 6.48
CA MET A 12 4.87 -28.86 7.09
C MET A 12 3.37 -28.69 7.31
N GLU A 13 2.99 -28.20 8.48
CA GLU A 13 1.65 -27.65 8.68
C GLU A 13 1.59 -26.25 8.05
N MET A 14 0.68 -26.07 7.10
CA MET A 14 0.49 -24.79 6.43
C MET A 14 -0.50 -23.94 7.22
N ILE A 15 -0.01 -22.84 7.79
CA ILE A 15 -0.84 -21.82 8.45
C ILE A 15 -0.84 -20.57 7.58
N ASP A 16 -1.98 -20.26 6.98
CA ASP A 16 -2.15 -19.09 6.13
C ASP A 16 -2.45 -17.84 6.96
N MET A 17 -1.60 -16.83 6.82
CA MET A 17 -1.79 -15.53 7.45
C MET A 17 -2.35 -14.54 6.42
N SER A 18 -3.57 -14.08 6.63
CA SER A 18 -4.18 -13.06 5.77
C SER A 18 -3.55 -11.69 5.97
N GLY A 19 -3.71 -10.82 4.97
CA GLY A 19 -3.38 -9.40 5.10
C GLY A 19 -4.30 -8.67 6.09
N TYR A 20 -3.96 -7.42 6.38
CA TYR A 20 -4.70 -6.57 7.30
C TYR A 20 -5.61 -5.58 6.58
N VAL A 21 -6.80 -5.37 7.13
CA VAL A 21 -7.74 -4.31 6.74
C VAL A 21 -7.22 -2.95 7.24
N ALA A 22 -7.66 -1.85 6.62
CA ALA A 22 -7.19 -0.50 6.98
C ALA A 22 -7.34 -0.16 8.47
N GLU A 23 -8.43 -0.62 9.12
CA GLU A 23 -8.66 -0.42 10.56
C GLU A 23 -7.69 -1.21 11.42
N GLU A 24 -7.41 -2.46 11.05
CA GLU A 24 -6.41 -3.30 11.72
C GLU A 24 -5.01 -2.68 11.60
N LYS A 25 -4.66 -2.18 10.41
CA LYS A 25 -3.39 -1.46 10.19
C LYS A 25 -3.28 -0.21 11.06
N LEU A 26 -4.37 0.53 11.23
CA LEU A 26 -4.41 1.69 12.11
C LEU A 26 -4.17 1.28 13.58
N ALA A 27 -4.81 0.20 14.04
CA ALA A 27 -4.60 -0.33 15.39
C ALA A 27 -3.15 -0.79 15.59
N ILE A 28 -2.60 -1.55 14.64
CA ILE A 28 -1.20 -2.02 14.65
C ILE A 28 -0.23 -0.84 14.68
N ALA A 29 -0.48 0.20 13.88
CA ALA A 29 0.34 1.39 13.83
C ALA A 29 0.40 2.11 15.18
N LYS A 30 -0.74 2.26 15.85
CA LYS A 30 -0.84 2.96 17.14
C LYS A 30 -0.26 2.14 18.29
N GLN A 31 -0.54 0.84 18.33
CA GLN A 31 -0.14 -0.01 19.45
C GLN A 31 1.33 -0.45 19.37
N TYR A 32 1.87 -0.65 18.16
CA TYR A 32 3.18 -1.28 17.98
C TYR A 32 4.15 -0.41 17.16
N LEU A 33 3.78 0.00 15.95
CA LEU A 33 4.76 0.62 15.03
C LEU A 33 5.23 1.99 15.50
N LEU A 34 4.32 2.86 15.96
CA LEU A 34 4.65 4.20 16.42
C LEU A 34 5.48 4.16 17.71
N PRO A 35 5.10 3.43 18.77
CA PRO A 35 5.92 3.28 19.97
C PRO A 35 7.31 2.71 19.66
N GLN A 36 7.40 1.72 18.78
CA GLN A 36 8.67 1.11 18.38
C GLN A 36 9.56 2.13 17.66
N ALA A 37 9.04 2.83 16.64
CA ALA A 37 9.80 3.84 15.90
C ALA A 37 10.28 5.00 16.80
N MET A 38 9.45 5.41 17.77
CA MET A 38 9.81 6.43 18.75
C MET A 38 10.94 5.97 19.67
N LYS A 39 10.86 4.72 20.17
CA LYS A 39 11.91 4.11 20.99
C LYS A 39 13.23 4.04 20.22
N ASP A 40 13.20 3.61 18.97
CA ASP A 40 14.39 3.46 18.13
C ASP A 40 15.04 4.80 17.79
N SER A 41 14.24 5.88 17.74
CA SER A 41 14.73 7.24 17.49
C SER A 41 14.98 8.06 18.76
N GLY A 42 14.79 7.47 19.95
CA GLY A 42 14.98 8.15 21.24
C GLY A 42 13.97 9.27 21.54
N LEU A 43 12.80 9.27 20.90
CA LEU A 43 11.76 10.27 21.12
C LEU A 43 10.81 9.87 22.25
N LYS A 44 10.39 10.85 23.05
CA LYS A 44 9.34 10.69 24.06
C LYS A 44 7.99 11.11 23.50
N THR A 45 6.92 10.70 24.17
CA THR A 45 5.53 11.11 23.87
C THR A 45 5.34 12.62 23.91
N ASP A 46 6.16 13.32 24.69
CA ASP A 46 6.14 14.78 24.81
C ASP A 46 6.79 15.48 23.61
N ASN A 47 7.46 14.76 22.71
CA ASN A 47 8.12 15.33 21.54
C ASN A 47 7.29 15.21 20.26
N ILE A 48 6.44 14.18 20.15
CA ILE A 48 5.71 13.89 18.92
C ILE A 48 4.33 13.32 19.22
N LYS A 49 3.34 13.84 18.48
CA LYS A 49 2.01 13.24 18.37
C LYS A 49 1.65 13.12 16.91
N ILE A 50 1.21 11.94 16.48
CA ILE A 50 0.66 11.72 15.14
C ILE A 50 -0.84 11.51 15.29
N GLU A 51 -1.63 12.32 14.59
CA GLU A 51 -3.08 12.19 14.61
C GLU A 51 -3.55 10.96 13.83
N ASP A 52 -4.68 10.38 14.25
CA ASP A 52 -5.26 9.21 13.60
C ASP A 52 -5.59 9.47 12.12
N GLU A 53 -6.03 10.68 11.79
CA GLU A 53 -6.30 11.08 10.40
C GLU A 53 -5.02 11.07 9.54
N SER A 54 -3.89 11.47 10.10
CA SER A 54 -2.59 11.39 9.42
C SER A 54 -2.19 9.94 9.16
N LEU A 55 -2.41 9.04 10.12
CA LEU A 55 -2.17 7.61 9.95
C LEU A 55 -3.09 6.99 8.88
N LYS A 56 -4.37 7.36 8.86
CA LYS A 56 -5.31 6.93 7.81
C LYS A 56 -4.85 7.39 6.42
N ILE A 57 -4.37 8.63 6.29
CA ILE A 57 -3.83 9.16 5.04
C ILE A 57 -2.56 8.41 4.64
N LEU A 58 -1.65 8.10 5.58
CA LEU A 58 -0.47 7.27 5.30
C LEU A 58 -0.86 5.90 4.75
N ILE A 59 -1.83 5.24 5.39
CA ILE A 59 -2.30 3.93 4.97
C ILE A 59 -2.89 3.99 3.56
N ARG A 60 -3.74 4.98 3.25
CA ARG A 60 -4.43 5.06 1.95
C ARG A 60 -3.53 5.54 0.81
N ASN A 61 -2.78 6.61 1.04
CA ASN A 61 -2.14 7.37 -0.04
C ASN A 61 -0.66 7.02 -0.23
N TYR A 62 -0.04 6.33 0.72
CA TYR A 62 1.39 6.00 0.68
C TYR A 62 1.65 4.49 0.74
N CYS A 63 0.67 3.67 1.15
CA CYS A 63 0.87 2.22 1.33
C CYS A 63 -0.13 1.39 0.50
N ARG A 64 0.35 0.69 -0.53
CA ARG A 64 -0.42 -0.32 -1.27
C ARG A 64 0.17 -1.71 -1.10
N GLU A 65 -0.09 -2.31 0.04
CA GLU A 65 0.32 -3.67 0.37
C GLU A 65 -0.74 -4.32 1.27
N SER A 66 -0.70 -5.63 1.40
CA SER A 66 -1.53 -6.40 2.34
C SER A 66 -1.00 -6.31 3.79
N GLY A 67 0.31 -6.18 3.97
CA GLY A 67 0.98 -6.04 5.27
C GLY A 67 1.12 -4.60 5.79
N VAL A 68 2.08 -4.39 6.68
CA VAL A 68 2.39 -3.09 7.32
C VAL A 68 3.85 -2.65 7.17
N ARG A 69 4.62 -3.27 6.27
CA ARG A 69 6.06 -2.99 6.09
C ARG A 69 6.31 -1.59 5.52
N ASN A 70 5.57 -1.18 4.49
CA ASN A 70 5.64 0.17 3.94
C ASN A 70 5.10 1.19 4.94
N LEU A 71 4.02 0.85 5.66
CA LEU A 71 3.48 1.70 6.73
C LEU A 71 4.53 1.98 7.81
N GLN A 72 5.23 0.94 8.28
CA GLN A 72 6.34 1.05 9.22
C GLN A 72 7.43 1.99 8.69
N LYS A 73 7.91 1.77 7.45
CA LYS A 73 8.94 2.64 6.84
C LYS A 73 8.53 4.11 6.79
N HIS A 74 7.26 4.38 6.48
CA HIS A 74 6.75 5.75 6.46
C HIS A 74 6.67 6.37 7.85
N ILE A 75 6.21 5.62 8.86
CA ILE A 75 6.19 6.06 10.26
C ILE A 75 7.62 6.36 10.73
N GLU A 76 8.57 5.45 10.51
CA GLU A 76 9.98 5.66 10.86
C GLU A 76 10.57 6.90 10.17
N LYS A 77 10.22 7.15 8.91
CA LYS A 77 10.65 8.35 8.18
C LYS A 77 10.12 9.64 8.82
N VAL A 78 8.85 9.65 9.25
CA VAL A 78 8.25 10.79 9.96
C VAL A 78 8.98 11.01 11.28
N VAL A 79 9.09 9.96 12.10
CA VAL A 79 9.73 10.03 13.43
C VAL A 79 11.19 10.50 13.31
N ARG A 80 11.96 9.98 12.35
CA ARG A 80 13.35 10.40 12.11
C ARG A 80 13.47 11.87 11.74
N LYS A 81 12.55 12.39 10.92
CA LYS A 81 12.53 13.82 10.58
C LYS A 81 12.15 14.70 11.76
N VAL A 82 11.23 14.24 12.61
CA VAL A 82 10.89 14.96 13.85
C VAL A 82 12.09 14.98 14.80
N ALA A 83 12.77 13.84 14.99
CA ALA A 83 13.99 13.77 15.79
C ALA A 83 15.06 14.76 15.30
N TYR A 84 15.25 14.87 13.98
CA TYR A 84 16.15 15.87 13.40
C TYR A 84 15.76 17.32 13.75
N LYS A 85 14.47 17.68 13.65
CA LYS A 85 13.97 19.02 14.03
C LYS A 85 14.18 19.32 15.53
N VAL A 86 13.98 18.33 16.39
CA VAL A 86 14.16 18.46 17.85
C VAL A 86 15.64 18.67 18.18
N VAL A 87 16.55 17.89 17.59
CA VAL A 87 18.01 18.02 17.81
C VAL A 87 18.55 19.35 17.30
N LYS A 88 18.00 19.86 16.19
CA LYS A 88 18.35 21.19 15.68
C LYS A 88 17.77 22.34 16.54
N THR A 89 17.05 22.01 17.62
CA THR A 89 16.38 22.95 18.54
C THR A 89 15.35 23.84 17.85
N GLU A 90 14.80 23.41 16.71
CA GLU A 90 13.77 24.17 15.97
C GLU A 90 12.41 24.10 16.68
N THR A 91 12.11 22.96 17.31
CA THR A 91 10.82 22.70 17.99
C THR A 91 11.00 21.67 19.11
N THR A 92 10.28 21.83 20.21
CA THR A 92 10.28 20.88 21.35
C THR A 92 9.19 19.81 21.22
N TYR A 93 8.09 20.16 20.56
CA TYR A 93 6.94 19.30 20.30
C TYR A 93 6.45 19.48 18.86
N VAL A 94 6.13 18.37 18.19
CA VAL A 94 5.59 18.35 16.84
C VAL A 94 4.29 17.56 16.80
N ASN A 95 3.19 18.23 16.46
CA ASN A 95 1.92 17.57 16.13
C ASN A 95 1.83 17.32 14.63
N VAL A 96 1.80 16.07 14.21
CA VAL A 96 1.70 15.65 12.81
C VAL A 96 0.24 15.43 12.44
N ASN A 97 -0.32 16.41 11.73
CA ASN A 97 -1.70 16.42 11.24
C ASN A 97 -1.74 16.20 9.72
N LYS A 98 -2.95 16.12 9.16
CA LYS A 98 -3.16 15.88 7.72
C LYS A 98 -2.49 16.93 6.82
N ASP A 99 -2.36 18.17 7.30
CA ASP A 99 -1.90 19.31 6.50
C ASP A 99 -0.37 19.37 6.41
N ASN A 100 0.33 19.01 7.49
CA ASN A 100 1.79 19.00 7.54
C ASN A 100 2.44 17.63 7.23
N LEU A 101 1.64 16.56 7.13
CA LEU A 101 2.14 15.20 6.84
C LEU A 101 3.07 15.17 5.61
N GLN A 102 2.73 15.92 4.57
CA GLN A 102 3.47 15.96 3.31
C GLN A 102 4.91 16.50 3.48
N GLU A 103 5.17 17.36 4.46
CA GLU A 103 6.52 17.86 4.75
C GLU A 103 7.45 16.73 5.21
N PHE A 104 6.88 15.73 5.88
CA PHE A 104 7.62 14.60 6.42
C PHE A 104 7.79 13.49 5.38
N VAL A 105 6.70 12.98 4.81
CA VAL A 105 6.76 11.83 3.91
C VAL A 105 6.98 12.18 2.45
N GLY A 106 6.63 13.41 2.03
CA GLY A 106 6.61 13.86 0.65
C GLY A 106 5.20 13.86 0.06
N LYS A 107 5.10 14.11 -1.25
CA LYS A 107 3.82 14.07 -1.98
C LYS A 107 3.20 12.67 -1.94
N PRO A 108 1.86 12.55 -1.91
CA PRO A 108 1.15 11.27 -2.04
C PRO A 108 1.64 10.45 -3.24
N MET A 109 1.90 9.15 -3.03
CA MET A 109 2.30 8.24 -4.11
C MET A 109 1.08 7.70 -4.86
N PHE A 110 -0.01 7.48 -4.13
CA PHE A 110 -1.28 6.98 -4.66
C PHE A 110 -2.36 8.02 -4.43
N THR A 111 -3.00 8.47 -5.51
CA THR A 111 -4.03 9.52 -5.47
C THR A 111 -5.43 8.99 -5.77
N HIS A 112 -5.54 7.86 -6.47
CA HIS A 112 -6.81 7.29 -6.91
C HIS A 112 -6.83 5.78 -6.69
N ASP A 113 -7.87 5.27 -6.04
CA ASP A 113 -8.07 3.83 -5.83
C ASP A 113 -8.31 3.06 -7.13
N ARG A 114 -8.91 3.73 -8.12
CA ARG A 114 -9.24 3.16 -9.43
C ARG A 114 -8.52 3.91 -10.53
N MET A 115 -8.08 3.17 -11.55
CA MET A 115 -7.51 3.76 -12.77
C MET A 115 -8.61 4.43 -13.61
N TYR A 116 -9.77 3.77 -13.70
CA TYR A 116 -10.96 4.26 -14.40
C TYR A 116 -12.08 4.52 -13.39
N GLN A 117 -12.67 5.73 -13.40
CA GLN A 117 -13.87 6.02 -12.61
C GLN A 117 -15.09 5.26 -13.16
N THR A 118 -15.29 5.36 -14.48
CA THR A 118 -16.24 4.55 -15.25
C THR A 118 -15.44 3.79 -16.30
N THR A 119 -15.60 2.48 -16.36
CA THR A 119 -14.88 1.65 -17.33
C THR A 119 -15.39 1.90 -18.74
N PRO A 120 -14.52 2.24 -19.70
CA PRO A 120 -14.92 2.35 -21.10
C PRO A 120 -15.29 0.96 -21.68
N PRO A 121 -16.05 0.90 -22.79
CA PRO A 121 -16.34 -0.35 -23.48
C PRO A 121 -15.05 -1.12 -23.80
N GLY A 122 -15.03 -2.41 -23.49
CA GLY A 122 -13.87 -3.28 -23.66
C GLY A 122 -12.94 -3.37 -22.45
N VAL A 123 -13.18 -2.60 -21.38
CA VAL A 123 -12.40 -2.67 -20.14
C VAL A 123 -13.28 -3.13 -18.97
N VAL A 124 -12.81 -4.08 -18.18
CA VAL A 124 -13.49 -4.55 -16.95
C VAL A 124 -12.51 -4.69 -15.79
N MET A 125 -12.99 -4.45 -14.58
CA MET A 125 -12.21 -4.66 -13.36
C MET A 125 -12.36 -6.12 -12.89
N GLY A 126 -11.23 -6.81 -12.71
CA GLY A 126 -11.13 -8.15 -12.15
C GLY A 126 -10.40 -8.17 -10.81
N LEU A 127 -10.66 -9.20 -10.00
CA LEU A 127 -9.89 -9.49 -8.80
C LEU A 127 -8.87 -10.60 -9.11
N ALA A 128 -7.64 -10.40 -8.70
CA ALA A 128 -6.55 -11.34 -8.89
C ALA A 128 -5.91 -11.69 -7.55
N TRP A 129 -5.56 -12.97 -7.39
CA TRP A 129 -4.72 -13.43 -6.29
C TRP A 129 -3.26 -13.44 -6.76
N THR A 130 -2.43 -12.59 -6.16
CA THR A 130 -1.02 -12.45 -6.52
C THR A 130 -0.12 -12.94 -5.39
N ALA A 131 1.19 -13.10 -5.65
CA ALA A 131 2.16 -13.44 -4.61
C ALA A 131 2.23 -12.41 -3.46
N MET A 132 1.79 -11.16 -3.69
CA MET A 132 1.72 -10.09 -2.68
C MET A 132 0.36 -10.00 -1.99
N GLY A 133 -0.58 -10.88 -2.34
CA GLY A 133 -1.97 -10.91 -1.86
C GLY A 133 -2.98 -10.52 -2.94
N GLY A 134 -4.22 -10.24 -2.53
CA GLY A 134 -5.29 -9.82 -3.43
C GLY A 134 -5.00 -8.46 -4.08
N SER A 135 -5.27 -8.36 -5.39
CA SER A 135 -5.11 -7.14 -6.18
C SER A 135 -6.27 -6.95 -7.14
N THR A 136 -6.58 -5.70 -7.49
CA THR A 136 -7.53 -5.38 -8.57
C THR A 136 -6.76 -5.17 -9.86
N LEU A 137 -7.12 -5.88 -10.92
CA LEU A 137 -6.56 -5.72 -12.26
C LEU A 137 -7.63 -5.22 -13.24
N TYR A 138 -7.19 -4.59 -14.32
CA TYR A 138 -8.06 -4.26 -15.44
C TYR A 138 -7.77 -5.19 -16.61
N ILE A 139 -8.81 -5.82 -17.13
CA ILE A 139 -8.74 -6.64 -18.35
C ILE A 139 -9.25 -5.76 -19.48
N GLU A 140 -8.44 -5.59 -20.52
CA GLU A 140 -8.72 -4.70 -21.64
C GLU A 140 -8.83 -5.48 -22.94
N THR A 141 -9.73 -5.03 -23.81
CA THR A 141 -9.92 -5.58 -25.15
C THR A 141 -10.01 -4.43 -26.14
N THR A 142 -9.40 -4.60 -27.30
CA THR A 142 -9.39 -3.59 -28.37
C THR A 142 -9.59 -4.24 -29.72
N ILE A 143 -10.25 -3.52 -30.62
CA ILE A 143 -10.48 -3.97 -31.99
C ILE A 143 -9.21 -3.71 -32.79
N ARG A 144 -8.52 -4.78 -33.22
CA ARG A 144 -7.30 -4.67 -34.02
C ARG A 144 -7.55 -4.40 -35.51
N ARG A 145 -8.57 -5.02 -36.09
CA ARG A 145 -8.89 -4.91 -37.52
C ARG A 145 -10.31 -4.35 -37.69
N PRO A 146 -10.53 -3.41 -38.64
CA PRO A 146 -11.88 -2.92 -38.92
C PRO A 146 -12.80 -4.06 -39.38
N THR A 147 -14.05 -4.07 -38.87
CA THR A 147 -15.06 -5.12 -39.10
C THR A 147 -15.63 -5.16 -40.53
N VAL A 148 -14.99 -4.50 -41.50
CA VAL A 148 -15.57 -4.19 -42.81
C VAL A 148 -15.38 -5.32 -43.83
N ALA A 149 -14.46 -6.25 -43.58
CA ALA A 149 -14.22 -7.37 -44.49
C ALA A 149 -15.21 -8.51 -44.21
N LYS A 150 -16.14 -8.74 -45.15
CA LYS A 150 -16.89 -10.01 -45.22
C LYS A 150 -15.89 -11.14 -45.53
N ASP A 151 -16.01 -12.24 -44.79
CA ASP A 151 -15.29 -13.51 -44.99
C ASP A 151 -13.85 -13.63 -44.46
N VAL A 152 -13.54 -13.02 -43.29
CA VAL A 152 -12.29 -13.31 -42.55
C VAL A 152 -12.61 -13.95 -41.20
N GLU A 153 -11.98 -15.09 -40.88
CA GLU A 153 -12.09 -15.73 -39.56
C GLU A 153 -11.63 -14.78 -38.44
N GLY A 154 -12.36 -14.77 -37.33
CA GLY A 154 -12.01 -13.96 -36.17
C GLY A 154 -10.71 -14.44 -35.50
N SER A 155 -9.87 -13.52 -35.07
CA SER A 155 -8.63 -13.81 -34.34
C SER A 155 -8.61 -13.12 -32.99
N LEU A 156 -8.04 -13.79 -31.97
CA LEU A 156 -7.76 -13.21 -30.66
C LEU A 156 -6.26 -13.21 -30.42
N GLU A 157 -5.68 -12.05 -30.15
CA GLU A 157 -4.30 -11.92 -29.72
C GLU A 157 -4.29 -11.54 -28.23
N ALA A 158 -3.70 -12.40 -27.39
CA ALA A 158 -3.55 -12.15 -25.97
C ALA A 158 -2.18 -11.53 -25.65
N THR A 159 -2.16 -10.55 -24.75
CA THR A 159 -0.96 -9.94 -24.20
C THR A 159 -0.99 -9.98 -22.67
N GLY A 160 0.17 -9.85 -22.03
CA GLY A 160 0.34 -10.13 -20.60
C GLY A 160 0.95 -11.52 -20.37
N HIS A 161 1.70 -11.67 -19.28
CA HIS A 161 2.32 -12.92 -18.86
C HIS A 161 1.54 -13.57 -17.73
#